data_AF-A0AAW1SCH3-F1
#
_entry.id   AF-A0AAW1SCH3-F1
#
_cell.length_a   1.000
_cell.length_b   1.000
_cell.length_c   1.000
_cell.angle_alpha   90.00
_cell.angle_beta   90.00
_cell.angle_gamma   90.00
#
_symmetry.space_group_name_H-M   'P 1'
#
loop_
_entity.id
_entity.type
_entity.pdbx_description
1 polymer ?
#
loop_
_entity_poly.entity_id
_entity_poly.type
_entity_poly.pdbx_seq_one_letter_code
_entity_poly.pdbx_strand_id
1 'polypeptide(L)'
;MPCRDRGSRLQRAADIPSNIPGEYNYKVDANYPNISGGKLFRLDWFILFLQFVVLGIVSIGCASSLLRQVRISLIGFLSVATMLIIISTDRLYNMSGKLPSGHVAARVAFAGYLLMAIGNFGCMYLLGLDPDRVQ
;
A
#
# COMPACT_ATOMS: atom_id res chain seq x y z
N MET A 1 -42.68 -35.14 19.20
CA MET A 1 -41.24 -34.95 18.92
C MET A 1 -41.07 -33.75 18.00
N PRO A 2 -40.62 -32.57 18.50
CA PRO A 2 -40.21 -31.47 17.63
C PRO A 2 -38.68 -31.34 17.57
N CYS A 3 -38.17 -31.26 16.34
CA CYS A 3 -36.77 -30.97 16.01
C CYS A 3 -36.38 -29.59 16.57
N ARG A 4 -35.40 -29.59 17.49
CA ARG A 4 -34.91 -28.37 18.14
C ARG A 4 -33.94 -27.64 17.21
N ASP A 5 -34.48 -26.56 16.67
CA ASP A 5 -33.89 -25.49 15.89
C ASP A 5 -32.44 -25.16 16.29
N ARG A 6 -31.49 -25.50 15.41
CA ARG A 6 -30.04 -25.31 15.59
C ARG A 6 -29.52 -24.09 14.80
N GLY A 7 -30.42 -23.25 14.27
CA GLY A 7 -30.07 -22.05 13.49
C GLY A 7 -29.84 -20.79 14.32
N SER A 8 -30.36 -20.71 15.55
CA SER A 8 -30.37 -19.47 16.34
C SER A 8 -29.09 -19.15 17.12
N ARG A 9 -28.09 -20.05 17.14
CA ARG A 9 -26.81 -19.79 17.83
C ARG A 9 -25.75 -19.10 16.97
N LEU A 10 -25.85 -19.15 15.65
CA LEU A 10 -24.89 -18.47 14.78
C LEU A 10 -25.21 -16.99 14.58
N GLN A 11 -26.47 -16.59 14.71
CA GLN A 11 -26.87 -15.19 14.63
C GLN A 11 -26.55 -14.39 15.91
N ARG A 12 -26.54 -15.04 17.07
CA ARG A 12 -26.24 -14.37 18.35
C ARG A 12 -24.76 -13.98 18.53
N ALA A 13 -23.87 -14.42 17.64
CA ALA A 13 -22.49 -13.95 17.62
C ALA A 13 -22.31 -12.63 16.83
N ALA A 14 -23.34 -12.17 16.10
CA ALA A 14 -23.30 -10.92 15.34
C ALA A 14 -23.79 -9.69 16.12
N ASP A 15 -24.46 -9.89 17.27
CA ASP A 15 -25.11 -8.81 18.04
C ASP A 15 -24.42 -8.56 19.40
N ILE A 16 -23.10 -8.37 19.41
CA ILE A 16 -22.45 -7.73 20.55
C ILE A 16 -22.56 -6.21 20.34
N PRO A 17 -23.32 -5.47 21.19
CA PRO A 17 -23.41 -4.04 21.07
C PRO A 17 -22.02 -3.42 21.29
N SER A 18 -21.50 -2.80 20.24
CA SER A 18 -20.23 -2.05 20.19
C SER A 18 -20.31 -0.72 20.93
N ASN A 19 -20.83 -0.74 22.16
CA ASN A 19 -21.02 0.46 22.97
C ASN A 19 -19.88 0.59 23.99
N ILE A 20 -18.68 0.87 23.47
CA ILE A 20 -17.62 1.55 24.22
C ILE A 20 -17.49 2.93 23.57
N PRO A 21 -17.92 4.02 24.25
CA PRO A 21 -17.80 5.37 23.72
C PRO A 21 -16.31 5.75 23.65
N GLY A 22 -15.71 5.61 22.47
CA GLY A 22 -14.33 5.99 22.20
C GLY A 22 -13.58 5.12 21.19
N GLU A 23 -14.01 3.89 20.92
CA GLU A 23 -13.40 3.03 19.90
C GLU A 23 -14.32 2.86 18.69
N TYR A 24 -14.20 3.75 17.71
CA TYR A 24 -14.71 3.48 16.38
C TYR A 24 -14.04 2.22 15.83
N ASN A 25 -14.80 1.12 15.73
CA ASN A 25 -14.37 -0.12 15.11
C ASN A 25 -14.30 0.03 13.58
N TYR A 26 -13.34 0.84 13.08
CA TYR A 26 -12.95 0.88 11.65
C TYR A 26 -12.59 -0.51 11.09
N LYS A 27 -12.37 -1.47 12.01
CA LYS A 27 -12.06 -2.89 11.83
C LYS A 27 -13.19 -3.69 11.17
N VAL A 28 -14.46 -3.33 11.40
CA VAL A 28 -15.63 -4.13 10.93
C VAL A 28 -16.16 -3.62 9.59
N ASP A 29 -16.23 -2.31 9.38
CA ASP A 29 -16.73 -1.75 8.11
C ASP A 29 -15.76 -1.93 6.95
N ALA A 30 -14.45 -2.07 7.21
CA ALA A 30 -13.42 -2.17 6.17
C ALA A 30 -13.07 -3.61 5.74
N ASN A 31 -13.72 -4.63 6.30
CA ASN A 31 -13.43 -6.05 6.03
C ASN A 31 -11.95 -6.43 6.24
N TYR A 32 -11.27 -5.81 7.21
CA TYR A 32 -9.89 -6.12 7.56
C TYR A 32 -9.85 -6.98 8.85
N PRO A 33 -8.98 -8.01 8.92
CA PRO A 33 -8.78 -8.77 10.15
C PRO A 33 -8.29 -7.86 11.28
N ASN A 34 -8.74 -8.12 12.51
CA ASN A 34 -8.43 -7.33 13.71
C ASN A 34 -6.94 -7.45 14.07
N ILE A 35 -6.13 -6.59 13.48
CA ILE A 35 -4.67 -6.56 13.59
C ILE A 35 -4.26 -5.28 14.33
N SER A 36 -3.29 -5.36 15.26
CA SER A 36 -2.80 -4.18 15.99
C SER A 36 -2.25 -3.11 15.04
N GLY A 37 -2.43 -1.83 15.36
CA GLY A 37 -2.01 -0.71 14.50
C GLY A 37 -0.52 -0.79 14.07
N GLY A 38 0.37 -1.27 14.94
CA GLY A 38 1.78 -1.48 14.58
C GLY A 38 2.00 -2.58 13.52
N LYS A 39 1.15 -3.62 13.52
CA LYS A 39 1.16 -4.64 12.48
C LYS A 39 0.44 -4.16 11.20
N LEU A 40 -0.51 -3.22 11.32
CA LEU A 40 -1.22 -2.61 10.19
C LEU A 40 -0.26 -1.85 9.27
N PHE A 41 0.66 -1.07 9.84
CA PHE A 41 1.62 -0.25 9.08
C PHE A 41 2.94 -0.95 8.76
N ARG A 42 3.14 -2.19 9.22
CA ARG A 42 4.40 -2.93 8.96
C ARG A 42 4.68 -3.09 7.47
N LEU A 43 3.64 -3.33 6.68
CA LEU A 43 3.74 -3.41 5.22
C LEU A 43 4.13 -2.05 4.62
N ASP A 44 3.47 -0.98 5.05
CA ASP A 44 3.71 0.38 4.53
C ASP A 44 5.14 0.86 4.83
N TRP A 45 5.65 0.58 6.04
CA TRP A 45 7.05 0.83 6.39
C TRP A 45 8.03 0.03 5.54
N PHE A 46 7.70 -1.24 5.24
CA PHE A 46 8.52 -2.06 4.33
C PHE A 46 8.54 -1.48 2.91
N ILE A 47 7.40 -1.00 2.41
CA ILE A 47 7.31 -0.38 1.08
C ILE A 47 8.14 0.89 1.02
N LEU A 48 8.08 1.75 2.03
CA LEU A 48 8.91 2.95 2.10
C LEU A 48 10.41 2.62 2.12
N PHE A 49 10.81 1.62 2.91
CA PHE A 49 12.19 1.16 2.95
C PHE A 49 12.64 0.59 1.59
N LEU A 50 11.82 -0.25 0.97
CA LEU A 50 12.11 -0.81 -0.36
C LEU A 50 12.26 0.31 -1.39
N GLN A 51 11.35 1.29 -1.40
CA GLN A 51 11.45 2.43 -2.31
C GLN A 51 12.74 3.21 -2.10
N PHE A 52 13.15 3.46 -0.84
CA PHE A 52 14.40 4.14 -0.54
C PHE A 52 15.61 3.39 -1.12
N VAL A 53 15.63 2.05 -0.99
CA VAL A 53 16.67 1.21 -1.59
C VAL A 53 16.63 1.28 -3.12
N VAL A 54 15.45 1.16 -3.74
CA VAL A 54 15.32 1.23 -5.21
C VAL A 54 15.78 2.57 -5.75
N LEU A 55 15.38 3.69 -5.12
CA LEU A 55 15.84 5.02 -5.50
C LEU A 55 17.35 5.17 -5.33
N GLY A 56 17.92 4.63 -4.25
CA GLY A 56 19.38 4.62 -4.05
C GLY A 56 20.11 3.88 -5.17
N ILE A 57 19.61 2.71 -5.58
CA ILE A 57 20.18 1.93 -6.69
C ILE A 57 20.03 2.70 -8.02
N VAL A 58 18.87 3.34 -8.26
CA VAL A 58 18.66 4.17 -9.44
C VAL A 58 19.61 5.36 -9.46
N SER A 59 19.83 6.05 -8.33
CA SER A 59 20.77 7.18 -8.23
C SER A 59 22.21 6.75 -8.47
N ILE A 60 22.64 5.61 -7.90
CA ILE A 60 23.98 5.04 -8.15
C ILE A 60 24.10 4.64 -9.63
N GLY A 61 23.06 4.01 -10.18
CA GLY A 61 22.95 3.69 -11.59
C GLY A 61 23.20 4.93 -12.43
N CYS A 62 22.43 6.01 -12.22
CA CYS A 62 22.56 7.27 -12.93
C CYS A 62 23.93 7.95 -12.80
N ALA A 63 24.59 7.85 -11.64
CA ALA A 63 25.93 8.37 -11.45
C ALA A 63 27.02 7.51 -12.14
N SER A 64 26.70 6.26 -12.44
CA SER A 64 27.62 5.30 -13.06
C SER A 64 27.40 5.20 -14.57
N SER A 65 28.47 4.92 -15.31
CA SER A 65 28.39 4.57 -16.74
C SER A 65 27.79 3.18 -17.01
N LEU A 66 27.32 2.48 -15.96
CA LEU A 66 26.76 1.13 -16.05
C LEU A 66 25.25 1.11 -16.34
N LEU A 67 24.59 2.27 -16.38
CA LEU A 67 23.16 2.43 -16.64
C LEU A 67 22.66 1.49 -17.74
N ARG A 68 23.38 1.41 -18.86
CA ARG A 68 23.00 0.62 -20.04
C ARG A 68 22.86 -0.88 -19.75
N GLN A 69 23.74 -1.45 -18.92
CA GLN A 69 23.72 -2.87 -18.58
C GLN A 69 22.66 -3.21 -17.54
N VAL A 70 22.43 -2.31 -16.57
CA VAL A 70 21.50 -2.56 -15.46
C VAL A 70 20.09 -2.01 -15.70
N ARG A 71 19.87 -1.26 -16.79
CA ARG A 71 18.61 -0.60 -17.16
C ARG A 71 17.37 -1.48 -17.03
N ILE A 72 17.41 -2.68 -17.62
CA ILE A 72 16.27 -3.61 -17.60
C ILE A 72 15.98 -4.05 -16.16
N SER A 73 17.02 -4.34 -15.38
CA SER A 73 16.90 -4.69 -13.96
C SER A 73 16.34 -3.53 -13.14
N LEU A 74 16.79 -2.29 -13.38
CA LEU A 74 16.28 -1.08 -12.73
C LEU A 74 14.80 -0.88 -13.00
N ILE A 75 14.37 -1.00 -14.26
CA ILE A 75 12.95 -0.92 -14.64
C ILE A 75 12.16 -2.04 -13.94
N GLY A 76 12.71 -3.24 -13.86
CA GLY A 76 12.13 -4.35 -13.10
C GLY A 76 11.87 -3.99 -11.63
N PHE A 77 12.91 -3.53 -10.93
CA PHE A 77 12.80 -3.10 -9.52
C PHE A 77 11.81 -1.95 -9.32
N LEU A 78 11.85 -0.95 -10.20
CA LEU A 78 10.91 0.17 -10.21
C LEU A 78 9.47 -0.29 -10.43
N SER A 79 9.23 -1.27 -11.30
CA SER A 79 7.88 -1.81 -11.57
C SER A 79 7.32 -2.56 -10.36
N VAL A 80 8.14 -3.38 -9.71
CA VAL A 80 7.75 -4.13 -8.50
C VAL A 80 7.43 -3.16 -7.37
N ALA A 81 8.30 -2.17 -7.14
CA ALA A 81 8.07 -1.12 -6.14
C ALA A 81 6.78 -0.33 -6.41
N THR A 82 6.52 0.00 -7.68
CA THR A 82 5.30 0.71 -8.09
C THR A 82 4.04 -0.11 -7.85
N MET A 83 4.06 -1.42 -8.14
CA MET A 83 2.93 -2.31 -7.85
C MET A 83 2.62 -2.38 -6.35
N LEU A 84 3.65 -2.50 -5.52
CA LEU A 84 3.51 -2.48 -4.05
C LEU A 84 2.88 -1.16 -3.56
N ILE A 85 3.32 -0.03 -4.13
CA ILE A 85 2.75 1.29 -3.85
C ILE A 85 1.28 1.36 -4.25
N ILE A 86 0.89 0.87 -5.42
CA ILE A 86 -0.51 0.86 -5.88
C ILE A 86 -1.40 0.06 -4.92
N ILE A 87 -0.95 -1.13 -4.52
CA ILE A 87 -1.70 -1.99 -3.58
C ILE A 87 -1.87 -1.28 -2.22
N SER A 88 -0.82 -0.64 -1.71
CA SER A 88 -0.90 0.15 -0.47
C SER A 88 -1.82 1.37 -0.62
N THR A 89 -1.80 2.02 -1.78
CA THR A 89 -2.65 3.17 -2.10
C THR A 89 -4.14 2.80 -2.07
N ASP A 90 -4.51 1.68 -2.68
CA ASP A 90 -5.90 1.17 -2.66
C ASP A 90 -6.37 0.87 -1.22
N ARG A 91 -5.49 0.22 -0.44
CA ARG A 91 -5.74 -0.05 0.98
C ARG A 91 -5.93 1.23 1.80
N LEU A 92 -5.07 2.23 1.60
CA LEU A 92 -5.15 3.52 2.29
C LEU A 92 -6.39 4.31 1.87
N TYR A 93 -6.78 4.25 0.60
CA TYR A 93 -8.00 4.85 0.09
C TYR A 93 -9.24 4.26 0.79
N ASN A 94 -9.32 2.93 0.86
CA ASN A 94 -10.38 2.21 1.56
C ASN A 94 -10.43 2.52 3.07
N MET A 95 -9.28 2.72 3.71
CA MET A 95 -9.19 3.17 5.12
C MET A 95 -9.61 4.63 5.28
N SER A 96 -9.28 5.50 4.32
CA SER A 96 -9.56 6.93 4.38
C SER A 96 -11.05 7.27 4.36
N GLY A 97 -11.93 6.35 3.94
CA GLY A 97 -13.38 6.52 4.01
C GLY A 97 -14.00 6.15 5.36
N LYS A 98 -13.27 5.44 6.24
CA LYS A 98 -13.85 4.71 7.39
C LYS A 98 -13.28 5.12 8.77
N LEU A 99 -12.32 6.05 8.83
CA LEU A 99 -11.59 6.44 10.05
C LEU A 99 -11.90 7.88 10.50
N PRO A 100 -12.82 8.11 11.46
CA PRO A 100 -13.31 9.45 11.82
C PRO A 100 -12.26 10.44 12.34
N SER A 101 -11.17 9.96 12.97
CA SER A 101 -10.08 10.81 13.51
C SER A 101 -8.78 10.77 12.70
N GLY A 102 -8.73 10.02 11.59
CA GLY A 102 -7.52 9.77 10.80
C GLY A 102 -7.59 10.17 9.32
N HIS A 103 -8.72 10.74 8.88
CA HIS A 103 -8.98 11.05 7.46
C HIS A 103 -7.90 11.91 6.80
N VAL A 104 -7.37 12.92 7.50
CA VAL A 104 -6.35 13.82 6.94
C VAL A 104 -5.02 13.10 6.75
N ALA A 105 -4.56 12.36 7.77
CA ALA A 105 -3.30 11.61 7.70
C ALA A 105 -3.34 10.51 6.61
N ALA A 106 -4.46 9.80 6.50
CA ALA A 106 -4.65 8.79 5.46
C ALA A 106 -4.66 9.40 4.05
N ARG A 107 -5.26 10.59 3.87
CA ARG A 107 -5.25 11.32 2.59
C ARG A 107 -3.87 11.85 2.22
N VAL A 108 -3.11 12.34 3.19
CA VAL A 108 -1.72 12.78 2.98
C VAL A 108 -0.85 11.59 2.57
N ALA A 109 -0.97 10.45 3.27
CA ALA A 109 -0.26 9.22 2.90
C ALA A 109 -0.65 8.76 1.49
N PHE A 110 -1.95 8.71 1.17
CA PHE A 110 -2.46 8.39 -0.16
C PHE A 110 -1.85 9.29 -1.25
N ALA A 111 -1.86 10.61 -1.05
CA ALA A 111 -1.28 11.55 -2.01
C ALA A 111 0.23 11.34 -2.18
N GLY A 112 0.95 11.04 -1.10
CA GLY A 112 2.38 10.73 -1.13
C GLY A 112 2.70 9.48 -1.95
N TYR A 113 1.96 8.39 -1.72
CA TYR A 113 2.10 7.16 -2.51
C TYR A 113 1.75 7.38 -3.99
N LEU A 114 0.72 8.16 -4.28
CA LEU A 114 0.33 8.50 -5.65
C LEU A 114 1.42 9.31 -6.37
N LEU A 115 1.99 10.32 -5.71
CA LEU A 115 3.13 11.08 -6.25
C LEU A 115 4.37 10.20 -6.45
N MET A 116 4.65 9.27 -5.53
CA MET A 116 5.74 8.30 -5.71
C MET A 116 5.51 7.40 -6.91
N ALA A 117 4.30 6.90 -7.13
CA ALA A 117 3.98 6.07 -8.29
C ALA A 117 4.18 6.83 -9.61
N ILE A 118 3.74 8.10 -9.66
CA ILE A 118 3.96 8.98 -10.83
C ILE A 118 5.46 9.22 -11.03
N GLY A 119 6.21 9.47 -9.96
CA GLY A 119 7.67 9.64 -10.01
C GLY A 119 8.38 8.40 -10.55
N ASN A 120 8.00 7.21 -10.07
CA ASN A 120 8.54 5.94 -10.57
C ASN A 120 8.21 5.73 -12.04
N PHE A 121 7.00 6.05 -12.47
CA PHE A 121 6.62 6.00 -13.88
C PHE A 121 7.47 6.96 -14.73
N GLY A 122 7.68 8.20 -14.25
CA GLY A 122 8.57 9.16 -14.89
C GLY A 122 10.01 8.64 -15.01
N CYS A 123 10.56 8.06 -13.94
CA CYS A 123 11.88 7.43 -13.96
C CYS A 123 11.94 6.25 -14.93
N MET A 124 10.94 5.36 -14.94
CA MET A 124 10.87 4.24 -15.88
C MET A 124 10.75 4.73 -17.33
N TYR A 125 10.00 5.80 -17.58
CA TYR A 125 9.88 6.40 -18.90
C TYR A 125 11.20 7.00 -19.38
N LEU A 126 11.87 7.79 -18.54
CA LEU A 126 13.18 8.36 -18.86
C LEU A 126 14.23 7.28 -19.06
N LEU A 127 14.29 6.29 -18.17
CA LEU A 127 15.11 5.10 -18.36
C LEU A 127 14.71 4.37 -19.64
N GLY A 128 13.45 4.35 -20.06
CA GLY A 128 12.95 3.74 -21.30
C GLY A 128 13.26 4.54 -22.57
N LEU A 129 13.59 5.82 -22.46
CA LEU A 129 13.94 6.69 -23.59
C LEU A 129 15.44 6.73 -23.91
N ASP A 130 16.29 6.12 -23.08
CA ASP A 130 17.75 6.17 -23.24
C ASP A 130 18.17 5.83 -24.69
N PRO A 131 18.91 6.73 -25.37
CA PRO A 131 19.04 6.75 -26.81
C PRO A 131 20.14 5.79 -27.27
N ASP A 132 19.77 4.54 -27.53
CA ASP A 132 20.59 3.63 -28.36
C ASP A 132 20.55 4.02 -29.87
N ARG A 133 20.43 5.32 -30.21
CA ARG A 133 20.34 5.83 -31.60
C ARG A 133 21.39 6.85 -31.99
N VAL A 134 22.42 7.07 -31.18
CA VAL A 134 23.54 7.96 -31.53
C VAL A 134 24.87 7.23 -31.34
N GLN A 135 25.08 6.17 -32.11
CA GLN A 135 26.40 5.69 -32.52
C GLN A 135 26.34 5.23 -33.97
#